data_AF-A0A1M4V6F5-F1
#
_entry.id   AF-A0A1M4V6F5-F1
#
_cell.length_a   1.000
_cell.length_b   1.000
_cell.length_c   1.000
_cell.angle_alpha   90.00
_cell.angle_beta   90.00
_cell.angle_gamma   90.00
#
_symmetry.space_group_name_H-M   'P 1'
#
loop_
_entity.id
_entity.type
_entity.pdbx_description
1 polymer ?
#
loop_
_entity_poly.entity_id
_entity_poly.type
_entity_poly.pdbx_seq_one_letter_code
_entity_poly.pdbx_strand_id
1 'polypeptide(L)'
;MPWGDYGNTLLVGYAFHNDDQTQILVERTGPFVPPVYNWGRMLLISDSLKQVLETTDLKGFTFQKTVFKKIVNIDWTNWDLNAADPKSYPAGGEPENYILSRKHHPETADLMEAIWCLELDDQTLTGRQKDTSGKTNLFLIENSWTGNDIFITKGAGYIYFSEKAKTWFEANGNGFANFEPFQSKVATPEEIEIANEYIKPIPQKVDPFAHLTPKDWKTYQKLIAQANKFILKSKNDQTEKAKLLSLKKAIESFKSAQQIRPLGKKEQQQLDQLSASSG
;
A
#
# COMPACT_ATOMS: atom_id res chain seq x y z
N MET A 1 23.29 -1.01 1.72
CA MET A 1 23.79 0.02 0.78
C MET A 1 24.10 1.31 1.54
N PRO A 2 25.18 2.03 1.20
CA PRO A 2 25.43 3.37 1.74
C PRO A 2 24.42 4.40 1.21
N TRP A 3 24.45 5.62 1.74
CA TRP A 3 23.66 6.78 1.26
C TRP A 3 22.14 6.65 1.35
N GLY A 4 21.63 5.74 2.18
CA GLY A 4 20.19 5.58 2.41
C GLY A 4 19.41 5.34 1.11
N ASP A 5 18.36 6.13 0.90
CA ASP A 5 17.45 5.97 -0.24
C ASP A 5 18.13 6.19 -1.61
N TYR A 6 19.19 7.01 -1.67
CA TYR A 6 19.99 7.19 -2.88
C TYR A 6 20.68 5.88 -3.28
N GLY A 7 21.36 5.23 -2.34
CA GLY A 7 22.04 3.96 -2.61
C GLY A 7 21.05 2.83 -2.88
N ASN A 8 19.92 2.80 -2.18
CA ASN A 8 18.85 1.83 -2.44
C ASN A 8 18.29 2.00 -3.86
N THR A 9 17.99 3.23 -4.29
CA THR A 9 17.46 3.49 -5.64
C THR A 9 18.45 3.07 -6.74
N LEU A 10 19.74 3.32 -6.54
CA LEU A 10 20.79 2.86 -7.44
C LEU A 10 20.84 1.32 -7.51
N LEU A 11 20.76 0.65 -6.35
CA LEU A 11 20.88 -0.80 -6.25
C LEU A 11 19.68 -1.56 -6.84
N VAL A 12 18.48 -1.26 -6.32
CA VAL A 12 17.29 -2.11 -6.52
C VAL A 12 16.33 -1.56 -7.57
N GLY A 13 16.34 -0.23 -7.79
CA GLY A 13 15.39 0.44 -8.68
C GLY A 13 13.93 0.19 -8.27
N TYR A 14 13.06 0.00 -9.26
CA TYR A 14 11.63 -0.20 -9.10
C TYR A 14 11.19 -1.45 -9.87
N ALA A 15 10.26 -2.21 -9.29
CA ALA A 15 9.54 -3.26 -9.99
C ALA A 15 8.04 -3.10 -9.77
N PHE A 16 7.23 -3.39 -10.77
CA PHE A 16 5.77 -3.31 -10.65
C PHE A 16 5.10 -4.09 -11.77
N HIS A 17 3.86 -4.51 -11.53
CA HIS A 17 3.03 -5.08 -12.57
C HIS A 17 2.67 -4.02 -13.60
N ASN A 18 2.59 -4.42 -14.87
CA ASN A 18 1.89 -3.65 -15.88
C ASN A 18 0.37 -3.57 -15.58
N ASP A 19 -0.36 -2.76 -16.34
CA ASP A 19 -1.77 -2.44 -16.05
C ASP A 19 -2.68 -3.68 -16.03
N ASP A 20 -2.40 -4.70 -16.86
CA ASP A 20 -3.14 -5.96 -16.92
C ASP A 20 -2.60 -7.05 -15.98
N GLN A 21 -1.55 -6.74 -15.22
CA GLN A 21 -0.86 -7.61 -14.26
C GLN A 21 -0.24 -8.90 -14.83
N THR A 22 -0.04 -8.97 -16.15
CA THR A 22 0.55 -10.14 -16.80
C THR A 22 2.09 -10.14 -16.80
N GLN A 23 2.70 -8.96 -16.65
CA GLN A 23 4.15 -8.79 -16.69
C GLN A 23 4.65 -7.97 -15.51
N ILE A 24 5.85 -8.30 -15.06
CA ILE A 24 6.61 -7.48 -14.12
C ILE A 24 7.57 -6.59 -14.91
N LEU A 25 7.38 -5.29 -14.78
CA LEU A 25 8.18 -4.25 -15.38
C LEU A 25 9.24 -3.79 -14.39
N VAL A 26 10.46 -3.58 -14.88
CA VAL A 26 11.59 -3.10 -14.09
C VAL A 26 12.07 -1.75 -14.62
N GLU A 27 12.26 -0.81 -13.70
CA GLU A 27 12.92 0.47 -13.95
C GLU A 27 14.12 0.61 -13.01
N ARG A 28 15.35 0.66 -13.52
CA ARG A 28 16.56 0.64 -12.68
C ARG A 28 17.78 1.31 -13.33
N THR A 29 18.85 1.45 -12.55
CA THR A 29 20.16 1.73 -13.11
C THR A 29 20.85 0.45 -13.62
N GLY A 30 21.74 0.61 -14.59
CA GLY A 30 22.58 -0.44 -15.14
C GLY A 30 24.01 0.08 -15.45
N PRO A 31 24.94 -0.81 -15.82
CA PRO A 31 24.71 -2.19 -16.28
C PRO A 31 24.66 -3.25 -15.18
N PHE A 32 24.98 -2.91 -13.93
CA PHE A 32 25.03 -3.90 -12.86
C PHE A 32 23.63 -4.40 -12.45
N VAL A 33 23.52 -5.73 -12.27
CA VAL A 33 22.35 -6.44 -11.73
C VAL A 33 22.76 -7.16 -10.44
N PRO A 34 22.14 -6.86 -9.28
CA PRO A 34 22.38 -7.59 -8.04
C PRO A 34 21.94 -9.05 -8.18
N PRO A 35 22.69 -10.01 -7.59
CA PRO A 35 22.30 -11.42 -7.63
C PRO A 35 20.88 -11.68 -7.14
N VAL A 36 20.49 -11.02 -6.04
CA VAL A 36 19.18 -11.07 -5.41
C VAL A 36 18.85 -9.71 -4.80
N TYR A 37 17.58 -9.30 -4.86
CA TYR A 37 17.04 -8.14 -4.17
C TYR A 37 15.52 -8.23 -4.10
N ASN A 38 14.87 -7.38 -3.30
CA ASN A 38 13.42 -7.32 -3.26
C ASN A 38 12.89 -5.91 -3.55
N TRP A 39 11.69 -5.85 -4.13
CA TRP A 39 10.91 -4.63 -4.23
C TRP A 39 9.49 -4.91 -3.70
N GLY A 40 9.20 -4.39 -2.52
CA GLY A 40 8.01 -4.79 -1.77
C GLY A 40 8.02 -6.31 -1.53
N ARG A 41 6.98 -6.99 -2.04
CA ARG A 41 6.80 -8.45 -1.93
C ARG A 41 7.38 -9.25 -3.10
N MET A 42 7.97 -8.59 -4.10
CA MET A 42 8.62 -9.26 -5.23
C MET A 42 10.06 -9.55 -4.87
N LEU A 43 10.46 -10.82 -4.97
CA LEU A 43 11.83 -11.27 -4.87
C LEU A 43 12.42 -11.39 -6.27
N LEU A 44 13.41 -10.56 -6.58
CA LEU A 44 14.03 -10.49 -7.89
C LEU A 44 15.44 -11.08 -7.83
N ILE A 45 15.81 -11.82 -8.86
CA ILE A 45 17.13 -12.44 -9.00
C ILE A 45 17.70 -12.21 -10.41
N SER A 46 19.02 -12.13 -10.47
CA SER A 46 19.78 -12.17 -11.72
C SER A 46 19.59 -13.50 -12.46
N ASP A 47 19.79 -13.51 -13.78
CA ASP A 47 19.79 -14.74 -14.59
C ASP A 47 20.88 -15.71 -14.10
N SER A 48 22.05 -15.19 -13.74
CA SER A 48 23.15 -15.97 -13.20
C SER A 48 22.76 -16.72 -11.92
N LEU A 49 22.11 -16.03 -10.96
CA LEU A 49 21.66 -16.68 -9.73
C LEU A 49 20.50 -17.64 -10.00
N LYS A 50 19.60 -17.32 -10.94
CA LYS A 50 18.50 -18.22 -11.36
C LYS A 50 19.06 -19.57 -11.81
N GLN A 51 20.07 -19.57 -12.68
CA GLN A 51 20.65 -20.81 -13.21
C GLN A 51 21.17 -21.73 -12.10
N VAL A 52 21.77 -21.16 -11.05
CA VAL A 52 22.20 -21.94 -9.88
C VAL A 52 21.01 -22.40 -9.04
N LEU A 53 20.03 -21.52 -8.80
CA LEU A 53 18.82 -21.83 -8.03
C LEU A 53 18.00 -22.97 -8.66
N GLU A 54 17.93 -23.03 -9.99
CA GLU A 54 17.26 -24.10 -10.75
C GLU A 54 17.83 -25.49 -10.49
N THR A 55 19.08 -25.59 -10.03
CA THR A 55 19.72 -26.88 -9.71
C THR A 55 19.41 -27.39 -8.30
N THR A 56 18.71 -26.57 -7.50
CA THR A 56 18.37 -26.92 -6.12
C THR A 56 17.03 -27.63 -6.02
N ASP A 57 16.75 -28.17 -4.84
CA ASP A 57 15.45 -28.73 -4.47
C ASP A 57 14.63 -27.76 -3.59
N LEU A 58 14.95 -26.46 -3.61
CA LEU A 58 14.18 -25.43 -2.91
C LEU A 58 12.79 -25.26 -3.53
N LYS A 59 11.77 -25.07 -2.69
CA LYS A 59 10.35 -25.05 -3.08
C LYS A 59 9.64 -23.74 -2.73
N GLY A 60 8.45 -23.56 -3.31
CA GLY A 60 7.54 -22.46 -2.99
C GLY A 60 7.56 -21.30 -3.96
N PHE A 61 8.20 -21.47 -5.12
CA PHE A 61 8.25 -20.43 -6.13
C PHE A 61 8.26 -20.99 -7.55
N THR A 62 7.90 -20.14 -8.50
CA THR A 62 8.17 -20.33 -9.93
C THR A 62 8.91 -19.10 -10.49
N PHE A 63 9.55 -19.25 -11.65
CA PHE A 63 10.29 -18.15 -12.28
C PHE A 63 9.41 -17.40 -13.28
N GLN A 64 9.26 -16.10 -13.08
CA GLN A 64 8.63 -15.19 -14.04
C GLN A 64 9.67 -14.25 -14.62
N LYS A 65 9.75 -14.20 -15.95
CA LYS A 65 10.67 -13.28 -16.64
C LYS A 65 10.15 -11.85 -16.52
N THR A 66 11.03 -10.91 -16.14
CA THR A 66 10.69 -9.48 -16.10
C THR A 66 10.96 -8.79 -17.44
N VAL A 67 10.41 -7.59 -17.61
CA VAL A 67 10.62 -6.72 -18.79
C VAL A 67 11.28 -5.43 -18.35
N PHE A 68 12.38 -5.06 -19.01
CA PHE A 68 13.03 -3.76 -18.81
C PHE A 68 12.20 -2.65 -19.44
N LYS A 69 11.45 -1.93 -18.62
CA LYS A 69 10.73 -0.74 -19.06
C LYS A 69 11.66 0.47 -19.14
N LYS A 70 12.56 0.63 -18.17
CA LYS A 70 13.48 1.78 -18.12
C LYS A 70 14.82 1.43 -17.50
N ILE A 71 15.88 1.44 -18.31
CA ILE A 71 17.26 1.29 -17.82
C ILE A 71 17.98 2.61 -18.00
N VAL A 72 18.66 3.06 -16.95
CA VAL A 72 19.46 4.27 -16.98
C VAL A 72 20.93 3.90 -16.84
N ASN A 73 21.76 4.40 -17.75
CA ASN A 73 23.21 4.15 -17.74
C ASN A 73 23.89 4.93 -16.61
N ILE A 74 24.04 4.29 -15.45
CA ILE A 74 24.74 4.81 -14.27
C ILE A 74 25.50 3.66 -13.67
N ASP A 75 26.79 3.60 -13.99
CA ASP A 75 27.69 2.65 -13.37
C ASP A 75 28.18 3.15 -12.01
N TRP A 76 27.31 2.97 -11.01
CA TRP A 76 27.60 3.34 -9.62
C TRP A 76 28.50 2.33 -8.91
N THR A 77 28.74 1.15 -9.50
CA THR A 77 29.60 0.12 -8.89
C THR A 77 31.06 0.55 -8.80
N ASN A 78 31.46 1.49 -9.65
CA ASN A 78 32.77 2.13 -9.66
C ASN A 78 32.85 3.39 -8.77
N TRP A 79 31.84 3.68 -7.96
CA TRP A 79 31.85 4.80 -7.02
C TRP A 79 32.47 4.38 -5.68
N ASP A 80 33.02 5.34 -4.93
CA ASP A 80 33.56 5.07 -3.60
C ASP A 80 32.42 4.87 -2.59
N LEU A 81 32.11 3.61 -2.27
CA LEU A 81 31.05 3.26 -1.32
C LEU A 81 31.33 3.69 0.13
N ASN A 82 32.57 4.09 0.45
CA ASN A 82 32.93 4.60 1.78
C ASN A 82 32.78 6.12 1.90
N ALA A 83 32.51 6.82 0.79
CA ALA A 83 32.27 8.25 0.81
C ALA A 83 30.98 8.57 1.58
N ALA A 84 30.96 9.74 2.24
CA ALA A 84 29.78 10.21 2.96
C ALA A 84 28.57 10.42 2.03
N ASP A 85 28.84 10.79 0.78
CA ASP A 85 27.86 11.13 -0.25
C ASP A 85 28.08 10.30 -1.53
N PRO A 86 27.03 10.05 -2.33
CA PRO A 86 27.20 9.47 -3.66
C PRO A 86 28.03 10.40 -4.55
N LYS A 87 28.74 9.82 -5.52
CA LYS A 87 29.57 10.58 -6.49
C LYS A 87 28.81 11.72 -7.18
N SER A 88 27.52 11.54 -7.42
CA SER A 88 26.67 12.57 -8.02
C SER A 88 25.22 12.38 -7.60
N TYR A 89 24.60 13.42 -7.04
CA TYR A 89 23.15 13.47 -6.80
C TYR A 89 22.36 13.59 -8.11
N PRO A 90 21.12 13.07 -8.17
CA PRO A 90 20.25 13.23 -9.33
C PRO A 90 19.70 14.66 -9.43
N ALA A 91 19.25 15.04 -10.64
CA ALA A 91 18.60 16.33 -10.84
C ALA A 91 17.32 16.42 -10.00
N GLY A 92 17.09 17.56 -9.34
CA GLY A 92 15.94 17.77 -8.44
C GLY A 92 16.16 17.26 -7.01
N GLY A 93 17.30 16.63 -6.71
CA GLY A 93 17.66 16.23 -5.36
C GLY A 93 17.07 14.89 -4.94
N GLU A 94 15.83 14.54 -5.30
CA GLU A 94 15.21 13.31 -4.77
C GLU A 94 15.82 12.00 -5.35
N PRO A 95 16.03 10.94 -4.54
CA PRO A 95 16.63 9.67 -4.96
C PRO A 95 16.03 9.06 -6.22
N GLU A 96 14.69 9.06 -6.34
CA GLU A 96 13.96 8.50 -7.48
C GLU A 96 14.33 9.13 -8.81
N ASN A 97 14.83 10.37 -8.78
CA ASN A 97 15.29 11.07 -9.97
C ASN A 97 16.53 10.42 -10.57
N TYR A 98 17.19 9.47 -9.90
CA TYR A 98 18.19 8.63 -10.56
C TYR A 98 17.63 7.96 -11.82
N ILE A 99 16.37 7.54 -11.74
CA ILE A 99 15.68 6.74 -12.75
C ILE A 99 14.59 7.58 -13.42
N LEU A 100 13.69 8.21 -12.66
CA LEU A 100 12.48 8.86 -13.20
C LEU A 100 12.80 10.04 -14.14
N SER A 101 13.79 10.86 -13.81
CA SER A 101 14.12 12.06 -14.58
C SER A 101 14.97 11.81 -15.84
N ARG A 102 15.58 10.63 -15.98
CA ARG A 102 16.50 10.30 -17.09
C ARG A 102 15.80 9.53 -18.20
N LYS A 103 16.43 9.42 -19.38
CA LYS A 103 15.89 8.62 -20.50
C LYS A 103 16.29 7.15 -20.36
N HIS A 104 15.46 6.27 -20.91
CA HIS A 104 15.83 4.86 -21.11
C HIS A 104 17.06 4.78 -22.04
N HIS A 105 18.01 3.90 -21.73
CA HIS A 105 19.26 3.69 -22.46
C HIS A 105 19.30 2.24 -23.00
N PRO A 106 18.83 2.00 -24.24
CA PRO A 106 18.68 0.65 -24.81
C PRO A 106 19.98 -0.15 -24.82
N GLU A 107 21.09 0.47 -25.21
CA GLU A 107 22.39 -0.21 -25.29
C GLU A 107 22.85 -0.74 -23.93
N THR A 108 22.49 -0.07 -22.83
CA THR A 108 22.82 -0.57 -21.48
C THR A 108 21.87 -1.69 -21.10
N ALA A 109 20.59 -1.59 -21.46
CA ALA A 109 19.60 -2.64 -21.23
C ALA A 109 19.97 -3.94 -21.94
N ASP A 110 20.48 -3.87 -23.18
CA ASP A 110 20.88 -5.02 -23.98
C ASP A 110 22.14 -5.72 -23.45
N LEU A 111 22.99 -4.99 -22.72
CA LEU A 111 24.19 -5.54 -22.06
C LEU A 111 23.91 -6.16 -20.69
N MET A 112 22.76 -5.86 -20.10
CA MET A 112 22.37 -6.39 -18.80
C MET A 112 21.89 -7.83 -18.94
N GLU A 113 22.26 -8.66 -17.98
CA GLU A 113 21.62 -9.97 -17.85
C GLU A 113 20.13 -9.82 -17.51
N ALA A 114 19.35 -10.85 -17.84
CA ALA A 114 17.93 -10.85 -17.52
C ALA A 114 17.70 -10.80 -16.00
N ILE A 115 16.57 -10.20 -15.62
CA ILE A 115 16.07 -10.24 -14.24
C ILE A 115 14.82 -11.10 -14.20
N TRP A 116 14.74 -11.95 -13.19
CA TRP A 116 13.61 -12.84 -12.95
C TRP A 116 12.97 -12.48 -11.63
N CYS A 117 11.64 -12.50 -11.58
CA CYS A 117 10.92 -12.47 -10.32
C CYS A 117 10.58 -13.91 -9.92
N LEU A 118 10.71 -14.20 -8.63
CA LEU A 118 10.15 -15.40 -8.05
C LEU A 118 8.68 -15.15 -7.74
N GLU A 119 7.78 -15.83 -8.43
CA GLU A 119 6.37 -15.88 -8.07
C GLU A 119 6.22 -16.81 -6.88
N LEU A 120 5.95 -16.24 -5.70
CA LEU A 120 5.98 -16.95 -4.42
C LEU A 120 4.60 -17.47 -4.03
N ASP A 121 4.56 -18.69 -3.48
CA ASP A 121 3.38 -19.25 -2.83
C ASP A 121 2.91 -18.35 -1.69
N ASP A 122 1.60 -18.19 -1.54
CA ASP A 122 0.98 -17.29 -0.57
C ASP A 122 -0.04 -17.97 0.36
N GLN A 123 0.00 -19.31 0.41
CA GLN A 123 -1.02 -20.11 1.10
C GLN A 123 -0.77 -20.24 2.60
N THR A 124 0.47 -20.03 3.05
CA THR A 124 0.80 -20.03 4.48
C THR A 124 0.20 -18.81 5.16
N LEU A 125 -0.34 -18.99 6.38
CA LEU A 125 -1.02 -17.93 7.13
C LEU A 125 -0.09 -17.22 8.13
N THR A 126 -0.43 -15.96 8.41
CA THR A 126 0.19 -15.17 9.48
C THR A 126 -0.85 -14.81 10.53
N GLY A 127 -0.54 -15.11 11.78
CA GLY A 127 -1.31 -14.74 12.94
C GLY A 127 -0.91 -13.38 13.49
N ARG A 128 -1.79 -12.84 14.35
CA ARG A 128 -1.61 -11.54 15.01
C ARG A 128 -1.81 -11.71 16.50
N GLN A 129 -0.90 -11.17 17.29
CA GLN A 129 -1.02 -11.14 18.74
C GLN A 129 -0.70 -9.74 19.25
N LYS A 130 -1.50 -9.23 20.19
CA LYS A 130 -1.16 -8.00 20.90
C LYS A 130 -0.21 -8.34 22.04
N ASP A 131 0.88 -7.59 22.17
CA ASP A 131 1.69 -7.61 23.37
C ASP A 131 1.06 -6.77 24.50
N THR A 132 1.73 -6.74 25.66
CA THR A 132 1.31 -6.00 26.84
C THR A 132 1.25 -4.49 26.63
N SER A 133 1.93 -3.96 25.61
CA SER A 133 1.85 -2.54 25.21
C SER A 133 0.69 -2.25 24.26
N GLY A 134 -0.03 -3.29 23.81
CA GLY A 134 -1.10 -3.19 22.82
C GLY A 134 -0.59 -3.17 21.37
N LYS A 135 0.74 -3.27 21.16
CA LYS A 135 1.33 -3.38 19.83
C LYS A 135 1.01 -4.74 19.25
N THR A 136 0.62 -4.76 17.98
CA THR A 136 0.34 -6.00 17.25
C THR A 136 1.64 -6.57 16.70
N ASN A 137 1.99 -7.76 17.13
CA ASN A 137 3.09 -8.56 16.63
C ASN A 137 2.54 -9.65 15.71
N LEU A 138 3.32 -9.97 14.67
CA LEU A 138 3.00 -10.98 13.68
C LEU A 138 3.78 -12.26 13.99
N PHE A 139 3.17 -13.40 13.69
CA PHE A 139 3.83 -14.70 13.77
C PHE A 139 3.38 -15.61 12.63
N LEU A 140 4.25 -16.51 12.19
CA LEU A 140 3.93 -17.53 11.20
C LEU A 140 3.12 -18.65 11.85
N ILE A 141 2.02 -19.07 11.21
CA ILE A 141 1.18 -20.17 11.68
C ILE A 141 1.75 -21.49 11.14
N GLU A 142 2.46 -22.23 11.98
CA GLU A 142 3.22 -23.44 11.57
C GLU A 142 2.32 -24.55 11.02
N ASN A 143 1.14 -24.76 11.62
CA ASN A 143 0.16 -25.73 11.16
C ASN A 143 -0.61 -25.30 9.90
N SER A 144 -0.27 -24.15 9.31
CA SER A 144 -0.71 -23.74 7.96
C SER A 144 0.43 -23.77 6.93
N TRP A 145 1.64 -24.08 7.36
CA TRP A 145 2.82 -24.05 6.50
C TRP A 145 2.75 -25.16 5.44
N THR A 146 2.97 -24.78 4.20
CA THR A 146 2.91 -25.67 3.03
C THR A 146 4.18 -26.49 2.81
N GLY A 147 5.19 -26.35 3.68
CA GLY A 147 6.50 -26.98 3.51
C GLY A 147 7.38 -26.29 2.46
N ASN A 148 7.00 -25.08 2.04
CA ASN A 148 7.76 -24.26 1.10
C ASN A 148 8.98 -23.62 1.75
N ASP A 149 10.05 -23.50 0.97
CA ASP A 149 11.33 -22.95 1.39
C ASP A 149 11.38 -21.44 1.23
N ILE A 150 10.69 -20.89 0.23
CA ILE A 150 10.54 -19.45 -0.01
C ILE A 150 9.07 -19.18 -0.27
N PHE A 151 8.47 -18.26 0.47
CA PHE A 151 7.04 -17.97 0.33
C PHE A 151 6.69 -16.60 0.91
N ILE A 152 5.47 -16.15 0.65
CA ILE A 152 4.86 -14.98 1.28
C ILE A 152 3.60 -15.43 2.03
N THR A 153 2.99 -14.54 2.81
CA THR A 153 1.73 -14.85 3.47
C THR A 153 0.66 -13.81 3.14
N LYS A 154 -0.61 -14.21 3.18
CA LYS A 154 -1.71 -13.25 3.01
C LYS A 154 -1.80 -12.35 4.23
N GLY A 155 -1.79 -11.04 3.99
CA GLY A 155 -1.92 -10.02 5.04
C GLY A 155 -0.61 -9.59 5.72
N ALA A 156 0.56 -10.06 5.29
CA ALA A 156 1.86 -9.52 5.72
C ALA A 156 2.72 -9.14 4.50
N GLY A 157 3.63 -8.18 4.71
CA GLY A 157 4.49 -7.62 3.66
C GLY A 157 5.87 -8.27 3.54
N TYR A 158 6.12 -9.38 4.24
CA TYR A 158 7.43 -10.03 4.30
C TYR A 158 7.55 -11.19 3.31
N ILE A 159 8.77 -11.49 2.93
CA ILE A 159 9.15 -12.73 2.23
C ILE A 159 9.83 -13.62 3.27
N TYR A 160 9.36 -14.86 3.38
CA TYR A 160 9.81 -15.83 4.36
C TYR A 160 10.72 -16.84 3.70
N PHE A 161 11.74 -17.26 4.45
CA PHE A 161 12.72 -18.24 4.04
C PHE A 161 12.81 -19.31 5.13
N SER A 162 12.81 -20.58 4.74
CA SER A 162 13.23 -21.67 5.61
C SER A 162 14.72 -21.52 5.94
N GLU A 163 15.20 -22.16 7.02
CA GLU A 163 16.63 -22.17 7.34
C GLU A 163 17.49 -22.75 6.20
N LYS A 164 16.94 -23.72 5.47
CA LYS A 164 17.58 -24.29 4.28
C LYS A 164 17.73 -23.24 3.17
N ALA A 165 16.67 -22.50 2.87
CA ALA A 165 16.70 -21.43 1.86
C ALA A 165 17.64 -20.30 2.29
N LYS A 166 17.54 -19.85 3.55
CA LYS A 166 18.45 -18.85 4.14
C LYS A 166 19.91 -19.24 3.94
N THR A 167 20.28 -20.45 4.35
CA THR A 167 21.66 -20.95 4.24
C THR A 167 22.14 -20.92 2.79
N TRP A 168 21.28 -21.31 1.84
CA TRP A 168 21.62 -21.27 0.42
C TRP A 168 21.81 -19.85 -0.10
N PHE A 169 20.92 -18.91 0.25
CA PHE A 169 21.03 -17.51 -0.19
C PHE A 169 22.19 -16.77 0.48
N GLU A 170 22.55 -17.09 1.72
CA GLU A 170 23.76 -16.56 2.36
C GLU A 170 25.03 -17.00 1.61
N ALA A 171 25.06 -18.26 1.14
CA ALA A 171 26.19 -18.80 0.39
C ALA A 171 26.28 -18.31 -1.07
N ASN A 172 25.13 -18.08 -1.73
CA ASN A 172 25.08 -17.79 -3.18
C ASN A 172 24.66 -16.35 -3.52
N GLY A 173 24.10 -15.60 -2.58
CA GLY A 173 23.60 -14.23 -2.78
C GLY A 173 24.67 -13.15 -2.74
N ASN A 174 25.95 -13.51 -2.58
CA ASN A 174 27.10 -12.59 -2.62
C ASN A 174 26.97 -11.37 -1.68
N GLY A 175 26.42 -11.57 -0.48
CA GLY A 175 26.21 -10.49 0.49
C GLY A 175 25.02 -9.57 0.23
N PHE A 176 24.19 -9.86 -0.79
CA PHE A 176 22.97 -9.09 -1.08
C PHE A 176 21.72 -9.61 -0.35
N ALA A 177 21.83 -10.74 0.34
CA ALA A 177 20.75 -11.29 1.16
C ALA A 177 21.06 -11.07 2.65
N ASN A 178 20.10 -10.49 3.37
CA ASN A 178 20.13 -10.36 4.82
C ASN A 178 18.82 -10.92 5.39
N PHE A 179 18.90 -11.61 6.51
CA PHE A 179 17.77 -12.30 7.11
C PHE A 179 17.59 -11.86 8.56
N GLU A 180 16.33 -11.68 8.96
CA GLU A 180 15.96 -11.45 10.35
C GLU A 180 15.11 -12.62 10.84
N PRO A 181 15.31 -13.08 12.09
CA PRO A 181 14.49 -14.13 12.66
C PRO A 181 13.04 -13.66 12.77
N PHE A 182 12.11 -14.54 12.41
CA PHE A 182 10.68 -14.29 12.51
C PHE A 182 10.01 -15.31 13.42
N GLN A 183 9.08 -14.86 14.26
CA GLN A 183 8.40 -15.76 15.20
C GLN A 183 7.43 -16.69 14.48
N SER A 184 7.41 -17.95 14.89
CA SER A 184 6.43 -18.95 14.45
C SER A 184 5.86 -19.69 15.65
N LYS A 185 4.65 -20.25 15.49
CA LYS A 185 4.07 -21.20 16.45
C LYS A 185 2.96 -22.03 15.81
N VAL A 186 2.64 -23.15 16.44
CA VAL A 186 1.37 -23.85 16.22
C VAL A 186 0.23 -22.97 16.75
N ALA A 187 -0.71 -22.60 15.88
CA ALA A 187 -1.84 -21.73 16.23
C ALA A 187 -3.08 -22.54 16.64
N THR A 188 -3.91 -21.95 17.51
CA THR A 188 -5.21 -22.54 17.87
C THR A 188 -6.23 -22.42 16.72
N PRO A 189 -7.32 -23.22 16.72
CA PRO A 189 -8.39 -23.07 15.73
C PRO A 189 -8.96 -21.65 15.64
N GLU A 190 -9.12 -20.96 16.77
CA GLU A 190 -9.61 -19.58 16.85
C GLU A 190 -8.62 -18.60 16.21
N GLU A 191 -7.32 -18.77 16.44
CA GLU A 191 -6.29 -17.92 15.83
C GLU A 191 -6.26 -18.08 14.30
N ILE A 192 -6.48 -19.29 13.80
CA ILE A 192 -6.61 -19.58 12.36
C ILE A 192 -7.88 -18.94 11.80
N GLU A 193 -8.99 -19.00 12.51
CA GLU A 193 -10.25 -18.34 12.10
C GLU A 193 -10.06 -16.82 11.99
N ILE A 194 -9.43 -16.19 12.99
CA ILE A 194 -9.12 -14.75 12.99
C ILE A 194 -8.19 -14.41 11.81
N ALA A 195 -7.15 -15.22 11.56
CA ALA A 195 -6.25 -15.00 10.44
C ALA A 195 -6.99 -15.06 9.10
N ASN A 196 -7.87 -16.04 8.92
CA ASN A 196 -8.71 -16.18 7.74
C ASN A 196 -9.71 -15.03 7.58
N GLU A 197 -10.27 -14.53 8.67
CA GLU A 197 -11.17 -13.37 8.63
C GLU A 197 -10.43 -12.11 8.18
N TYR A 198 -9.19 -11.89 8.65
CA TYR A 198 -8.40 -10.73 8.31
C TYR A 198 -8.03 -10.64 6.81
N ILE A 199 -7.83 -11.79 6.15
CA ILE A 199 -7.43 -11.83 4.74
C ILE A 199 -8.64 -11.76 3.78
N LYS A 200 -9.87 -11.71 4.31
CA LYS A 200 -11.06 -11.54 3.47
C LYS A 200 -10.99 -10.17 2.77
N PRO A 201 -11.36 -10.09 1.48
CA PRO A 201 -11.46 -8.82 0.77
C PRO A 201 -12.36 -7.85 1.54
N ILE A 202 -11.86 -6.65 1.84
CA ILE A 202 -12.69 -5.60 2.40
C ILE A 202 -13.64 -5.17 1.27
N PRO A 203 -14.98 -5.23 1.47
CA PRO A 203 -15.91 -4.75 0.46
C PRO A 203 -15.61 -3.29 0.15
N GLN A 204 -15.56 -2.94 -1.14
CA GLN A 204 -15.35 -1.55 -1.56
C GLN A 204 -16.37 -0.66 -0.84
N LYS A 205 -15.88 0.31 -0.07
CA LYS A 205 -16.71 1.38 0.47
C LYS A 205 -17.16 2.23 -0.71
N VAL A 206 -18.31 1.91 -1.27
CA VAL A 206 -19.00 2.78 -2.22
C VAL A 206 -19.36 4.04 -1.45
N ASP A 207 -18.84 5.19 -1.87
CA ASP A 207 -19.31 6.47 -1.33
C ASP A 207 -20.81 6.55 -1.61
N PRO A 208 -21.68 6.53 -0.58
CA PRO A 208 -23.13 6.57 -0.80
C PRO A 208 -23.55 7.86 -1.52
N PHE A 209 -22.67 8.86 -1.61
CA PHE A 209 -22.89 10.13 -2.29
C PHE A 209 -22.19 10.25 -3.64
N ALA A 210 -21.57 9.18 -4.16
CA ALA A 210 -20.92 9.18 -5.48
C ALA A 210 -21.87 9.57 -6.64
N HIS A 211 -23.18 9.41 -6.43
CA HIS A 211 -24.22 9.80 -7.37
C HIS A 211 -24.62 11.29 -7.28
N LEU A 212 -24.20 12.03 -6.23
CA LEU A 212 -24.55 13.43 -6.06
C LEU A 212 -23.76 14.31 -7.04
N THR A 213 -24.46 15.14 -7.78
CA THR A 213 -23.84 16.11 -8.68
C THR A 213 -23.38 17.37 -7.92
N PRO A 214 -22.48 18.20 -8.49
CA PRO A 214 -22.16 19.52 -7.93
C PRO A 214 -23.40 20.41 -7.71
N LYS A 215 -24.45 20.22 -8.52
CA LYS A 215 -25.72 20.94 -8.39
C LYS A 215 -26.50 20.49 -7.15
N ASP A 216 -26.54 19.19 -6.88
CA ASP A 216 -27.20 18.64 -5.69
C ASP A 216 -26.52 19.12 -4.41
N TRP A 217 -25.18 19.13 -4.41
CA TRP A 217 -24.39 19.67 -3.30
C TRP A 217 -24.65 21.15 -3.05
N LYS A 218 -24.66 21.97 -4.10
CA LYS A 218 -24.97 23.41 -3.99
C LYS A 218 -26.38 23.65 -3.46
N THR A 219 -27.34 22.81 -3.88
CA THR A 219 -28.73 22.88 -3.42
C THR A 219 -28.85 22.50 -1.95
N TYR A 220 -28.19 21.42 -1.52
CA TYR A 220 -28.10 21.00 -0.13
C TYR A 220 -27.53 22.13 0.76
N GLN A 221 -26.38 22.69 0.40
CA GLN A 221 -25.76 23.80 1.15
C GLN A 221 -26.67 25.02 1.26
N LYS A 222 -27.38 25.36 0.18
CA LYS A 222 -28.35 26.46 0.17
C LYS A 222 -29.49 26.22 1.16
N LEU A 223 -30.01 25.00 1.22
CA LEU A 223 -31.09 24.64 2.15
C LEU A 223 -30.62 24.69 3.62
N ILE A 224 -29.40 24.24 3.92
CA ILE A 224 -28.81 24.38 5.26
C ILE A 224 -28.63 25.86 5.65
N ALA A 225 -28.12 26.69 4.73
CA ALA A 225 -27.97 28.12 4.97
C ALA A 225 -29.32 28.82 5.19
N GLN A 226 -30.36 28.43 4.43
CA GLN A 226 -31.72 28.93 4.61
C GLN A 226 -32.30 28.55 5.98
N ALA A 227 -32.14 27.29 6.40
CA ALA A 227 -32.59 26.83 7.70
C ALA A 227 -31.97 27.66 8.84
N ASN A 228 -30.64 27.82 8.81
CA ASN A 228 -29.92 28.62 9.80
C ASN A 228 -30.33 30.10 9.81
N LYS A 229 -30.60 30.68 8.63
CA LYS A 229 -31.11 32.06 8.52
C LYS A 229 -32.48 32.22 9.19
N PHE A 230 -33.38 31.25 9.03
CA PHE A 230 -34.69 31.29 9.66
C PHE A 230 -34.62 31.08 11.18
N ILE A 231 -33.71 30.22 11.67
CA ILE A 231 -33.43 30.06 13.11
C ILE A 231 -32.91 31.37 13.72
N LEU A 232 -32.02 32.07 13.01
CA LEU A 232 -31.53 33.36 13.50
C LEU A 232 -32.65 34.40 13.50
N LYS A 233 -33.46 34.43 12.43
CA LYS A 233 -34.59 35.35 12.30
C LYS A 233 -35.60 35.17 13.43
N SER A 234 -35.94 33.94 13.80
CA SER A 234 -36.93 33.67 14.86
C SER A 234 -36.53 34.24 16.22
N LYS A 235 -35.23 34.45 16.46
CA LYS A 235 -34.73 35.11 17.70
C LYS A 235 -35.00 36.61 17.71
N ASN A 236 -35.16 37.22 16.54
CA ASN A 236 -35.36 38.65 16.35
C ASN A 236 -36.82 39.01 15.98
N ASP A 237 -37.69 38.01 15.79
CA ASP A 237 -39.10 38.23 15.47
C ASP A 237 -39.84 38.76 16.71
N GLN A 238 -40.53 39.90 16.55
CA GLN A 238 -41.18 40.62 17.67
C GLN A 238 -42.52 40.01 18.12
N THR A 239 -43.08 39.07 17.34
CA THR A 239 -44.37 38.43 17.65
C THR A 239 -44.21 36.93 17.64
N GLU A 240 -44.92 36.24 18.54
CA GLU A 240 -44.91 34.77 18.62
C GLU A 240 -45.39 34.13 17.30
N LYS A 241 -46.36 34.74 16.62
CA LYS A 241 -46.81 34.29 15.30
C LYS A 241 -45.69 34.34 14.24
N ALA A 242 -44.88 35.39 14.23
CA ALA A 242 -43.75 35.51 13.30
C ALA A 242 -42.63 34.52 13.63
N LYS A 243 -42.33 34.35 14.92
CA LYS A 243 -41.35 33.39 15.42
C LYS A 243 -41.70 31.95 15.03
N LEU A 244 -42.94 31.52 15.25
CA LEU A 244 -43.43 30.20 14.83
C LEU A 244 -43.33 29.99 13.32
N LEU A 245 -43.66 31.01 12.52
CA LEU A 245 -43.53 30.93 11.07
C LEU A 245 -42.07 30.79 10.61
N SER A 246 -41.14 31.50 11.23
CA SER A 246 -39.70 31.38 10.96
C SER A 246 -39.19 29.98 11.33
N LEU A 247 -39.57 29.45 12.50
CA LEU A 247 -39.18 28.09 12.91
C LEU A 247 -39.74 27.01 11.97
N LYS A 248 -40.99 27.14 11.53
CA LYS A 248 -41.59 26.22 10.54
C LYS A 248 -40.79 26.19 9.23
N LYS A 249 -40.39 27.35 8.71
CA LYS A 249 -39.56 27.45 7.50
C LYS A 249 -38.17 26.86 7.68
N ALA A 250 -37.60 26.95 8.88
CA ALA A 250 -36.33 26.29 9.20
C ALA A 250 -36.46 24.76 9.13
N ILE A 251 -37.51 24.20 9.75
CA ILE A 251 -37.82 22.77 9.72
C ILE A 251 -38.02 22.28 8.28
N GLU A 252 -38.81 23.00 7.47
CA GLU A 252 -39.05 22.68 6.06
C GLU A 252 -37.75 22.67 5.24
N SER A 253 -36.85 23.62 5.50
CA SER A 253 -35.55 23.71 4.82
C SER A 253 -34.64 22.53 5.18
N PHE A 254 -34.59 22.12 6.45
CA PHE A 254 -33.85 20.93 6.89
C PHE A 254 -34.43 19.63 6.33
N LYS A 255 -35.76 19.46 6.34
CA LYS A 255 -36.44 18.29 5.74
C LYS A 255 -36.18 18.20 4.24
N SER A 256 -36.17 19.33 3.54
CA SER A 256 -35.83 19.38 2.11
C SER A 256 -34.37 19.02 1.87
N ALA A 257 -33.45 19.44 2.75
CA ALA A 257 -32.04 19.04 2.67
C ALA A 257 -31.86 17.52 2.90
N GLN A 258 -32.63 16.92 3.82
CA GLN A 258 -32.64 15.47 4.08
C GLN A 258 -33.03 14.63 2.85
N GLN A 259 -33.84 15.17 1.93
CA GLN A 259 -34.20 14.48 0.69
C GLN A 259 -33.02 14.38 -0.30
N ILE A 260 -32.02 15.25 -0.17
CA ILE A 260 -30.81 15.22 -1.00
C ILE A 260 -29.74 14.37 -0.33
N ARG A 261 -29.53 14.59 0.98
CA ARG A 261 -28.48 13.92 1.75
C ARG A 261 -28.84 13.93 3.24
N PRO A 262 -28.50 12.88 4.02
CA PRO A 262 -28.60 12.92 5.47
C PRO A 262 -27.92 14.15 6.07
N LEU A 263 -28.59 14.82 7.00
CA LEU A 263 -28.05 15.99 7.69
C LEU A 263 -26.77 15.64 8.46
N GLY A 264 -25.88 16.62 8.59
CA GLY A 264 -24.79 16.52 9.55
C GLY A 264 -25.32 16.39 10.98
N LYS A 265 -24.51 15.84 11.89
CA LYS A 265 -24.90 15.61 13.29
C LYS A 265 -25.46 16.88 13.95
N LYS A 266 -24.87 18.04 13.65
CA LYS A 266 -25.29 19.34 14.19
C LYS A 266 -26.65 19.77 13.65
N GLU A 267 -26.84 19.69 12.34
CA GLU A 267 -28.10 20.06 11.68
C GLU A 267 -29.24 19.12 12.09
N GLN A 268 -28.95 17.82 12.28
CA GLN A 268 -29.91 16.85 12.78
C GLN A 268 -30.35 17.19 14.22
N GLN A 269 -29.41 17.48 15.13
CA GLN A 269 -29.74 17.91 16.49
C GLN A 269 -30.60 19.18 16.51
N GLN A 270 -30.31 20.15 15.62
CA GLN A 270 -31.12 21.36 15.50
C GLN A 270 -32.54 21.04 15.03
N LEU A 271 -32.70 20.19 14.01
CA LEU A 271 -34.01 19.78 13.52
C LEU A 271 -34.83 19.07 14.62
N ASP A 272 -34.20 18.20 15.41
CA ASP A 272 -34.86 17.47 16.49
C ASP A 272 -35.36 18.44 17.59
N GLN A 273 -34.52 19.40 18.00
CA GLN A 273 -34.89 20.44 18.98
C GLN A 273 -36.05 21.32 18.50
N LEU A 274 -36.02 21.72 17.23
CA LEU A 274 -37.07 22.55 16.64
C LEU A 274 -38.40 21.80 16.51
N SER A 275 -38.34 20.51 16.15
CA SER A 275 -39.52 19.67 15.99
C SER A 275 -40.17 19.34 17.34
N ALA A 276 -39.37 19.13 18.39
CA ALA A 276 -39.85 18.93 19.75
C ALA A 276 -40.50 20.19 20.36
N SER A 277 -40.10 21.39 19.90
CA SER A 277 -40.64 22.67 20.37
C SER A 277 -41.90 23.13 19.62
N SER A 278 -42.34 22.37 18.61
CA SER A 278 -43.45 22.71 17.70
C SER A 278 -44.65 21.75 17.82
N GLY A 279 -44.59 20.77 18.73
CA GLY A 279 -45.69 19.86 19.09
C GLY A 279 -46.21 20.17 20.48
#